data_AF-A0A9X2NPD1-F1
#
_entry.id   AF-A0A9X2NPD1-F1
#
_cell.length_a   1.000
_cell.length_b   1.000
_cell.length_c   1.000
_cell.angle_alpha   90.00
_cell.angle_beta   90.00
_cell.angle_gamma   90.00
#
_symmetry.space_group_name_H-M   'P 1'
#
loop_
_entity.id
_entity.type
_entity.pdbx_description
1 polymer ?
#
loop_
_entity_poly.entity_id
_entity_poly.type
_entity_poly.pdbx_seq_one_letter_code
_entity_poly.pdbx_strand_id
1 'polypeptide(L)'
;MIADELYRDAFRLERGSSVDDLPEIERLYRRAAARGSAAAMGRLGLLLEGRTRAEFEGHSAAQAVGDLAEALEWYEKAAKAGHSDAAFFLGRLYSEKLGDWAKAEPWYRRAARAGNSDARDRLAAGPHGPVRRQPNLRAGYAVLALLAVLVLVALTC
;
A
#
# COMPACT_ATOMS: atom_id res chain seq x y z
N MET A 1 -1.07 -23.80 -7.90
CA MET A 1 -1.27 -22.57 -7.11
C MET A 1 -1.92 -21.50 -7.96
N ILE A 2 -3.11 -21.08 -7.57
CA ILE A 2 -3.86 -19.99 -8.20
C ILE A 2 -3.39 -18.62 -7.66
N ALA A 3 -3.74 -17.53 -8.34
CA ALA A 3 -3.24 -16.18 -8.03
C ALA A 3 -3.49 -15.74 -6.56
N ASP A 4 -4.64 -16.13 -6.03
CA ASP A 4 -5.09 -15.77 -4.68
C ASP A 4 -4.33 -16.52 -3.57
N GLU A 5 -3.96 -17.78 -3.80
CA GLU A 5 -3.15 -18.57 -2.87
C GLU A 5 -1.75 -17.97 -2.74
N LEU A 6 -1.10 -17.67 -3.86
CA LEU A 6 0.20 -16.99 -3.89
C LEU A 6 0.18 -15.64 -3.18
N TYR A 7 -0.90 -14.87 -3.37
CA TYR A 7 -1.08 -13.59 -2.69
C TYR A 7 -1.21 -13.76 -1.17
N ARG A 8 -2.03 -14.71 -0.71
CA ARG A 8 -2.21 -14.99 0.73
C ARG A 8 -0.91 -15.47 1.38
N ASP A 9 -0.14 -16.29 0.69
CA ASP A 9 1.16 -16.75 1.17
C ASP A 9 2.15 -15.59 1.31
N ALA A 10 2.27 -14.75 0.27
CA ALA A 10 3.09 -13.54 0.31
C ALA A 10 2.68 -12.61 1.46
N PHE A 11 1.37 -12.39 1.62
CA PHE A 11 0.84 -11.49 2.63
C PHE A 11 1.04 -12.01 4.06
N ARG A 12 0.94 -13.32 4.27
CA ARG A 12 1.28 -13.95 5.55
C ARG A 12 2.75 -13.79 5.89
N LEU A 13 3.62 -14.01 4.90
CA LEU A 13 5.06 -13.82 5.05
C LEU A 13 5.37 -12.36 5.43
N GLU A 14 4.89 -11.38 4.65
CA GLU A 14 5.09 -9.93 4.90
C GLU A 14 4.73 -9.50 6.34
N ARG A 15 3.69 -10.09 6.95
CA ARG A 15 3.23 -9.71 8.29
C ARG A 15 4.08 -10.27 9.44
N GLY A 16 4.84 -11.33 9.22
CA GLY A 16 5.63 -12.02 10.25
C GLY A 16 7.14 -11.84 10.08
N SER A 17 7.57 -11.12 9.05
CA SER A 17 8.94 -11.14 8.55
C SER A 17 9.71 -9.83 8.76
N SER A 18 11.01 -9.88 8.44
CA SER A 18 11.94 -8.75 8.42
C SER A 18 12.28 -8.31 6.98
N VAL A 19 13.19 -7.34 6.87
CA VAL A 19 13.78 -6.88 5.59
C VAL A 19 14.45 -8.01 4.79
N ASP A 20 14.90 -9.08 5.46
CA ASP A 20 15.64 -10.18 4.84
C ASP A 20 14.76 -11.04 3.92
N ASP A 21 13.45 -11.10 4.20
CA ASP A 21 12.48 -11.89 3.43
C ASP A 21 11.92 -11.14 2.22
N LEU A 22 12.28 -9.86 2.03
CA LEU A 22 11.78 -9.03 0.92
C LEU A 22 11.96 -9.67 -0.47
N PRO A 23 13.11 -10.30 -0.80
CA PRO A 23 13.28 -10.94 -2.11
C PRO A 23 12.26 -12.07 -2.34
N GLU A 24 11.94 -12.84 -1.30
CA GLU A 24 10.98 -13.94 -1.40
C GLU A 24 9.55 -13.41 -1.46
N ILE A 25 9.22 -12.40 -0.66
CA ILE A 25 7.94 -11.68 -0.70
C ILE A 25 7.71 -11.11 -2.11
N GLU A 26 8.71 -10.43 -2.68
CA GLU A 26 8.64 -9.89 -4.03
C GLU A 26 8.41 -11.00 -5.07
N ARG A 27 9.14 -12.11 -4.96
CA ARG A 27 8.99 -13.26 -5.86
C ARG A 27 7.56 -13.81 -5.82
N LEU A 28 6.95 -13.94 -4.65
CA LEU A 28 5.57 -14.41 -4.51
C LEU A 28 4.57 -13.40 -5.08
N TYR A 29 4.74 -12.11 -4.80
CA TYR A 29 3.87 -11.07 -5.36
C TYR A 29 3.98 -10.98 -6.88
N ARG A 30 5.18 -11.05 -7.47
CA ARG A 30 5.37 -11.12 -8.94
C ARG A 30 4.63 -12.31 -9.54
N ARG A 31 4.72 -13.49 -8.91
CA ARG A 31 4.01 -14.70 -9.37
C ARG A 31 2.49 -14.56 -9.28
N ALA A 32 1.97 -13.93 -8.23
CA ALA A 32 0.54 -13.68 -8.07
C ALA A 32 0.03 -12.60 -9.04
N ALA A 33 0.80 -11.52 -9.21
CA ALA A 33 0.51 -10.42 -10.13
C ALA A 33 0.51 -10.87 -11.59
N ALA A 34 1.49 -11.70 -11.99
CA ALA A 34 1.53 -12.32 -13.32
C ALA A 34 0.32 -13.21 -13.63
N ARG A 35 -0.39 -13.68 -12.59
CA ARG A 35 -1.64 -14.46 -12.70
C ARG A 35 -2.91 -13.60 -12.56
N GLY A 36 -2.77 -12.28 -12.55
CA GLY A 36 -3.91 -11.34 -12.55
C GLY A 36 -4.40 -10.90 -11.17
N SER A 37 -3.72 -11.22 -10.07
CA SER A 37 -4.15 -10.73 -8.75
C SER A 37 -3.90 -9.22 -8.64
N ALA A 38 -4.99 -8.44 -8.66
CA ALA A 38 -4.93 -6.99 -8.50
C ALA A 38 -4.33 -6.58 -7.14
N ALA A 39 -4.62 -7.35 -6.08
CA ALA A 39 -4.06 -7.13 -4.74
C ALA A 39 -2.55 -7.36 -4.71
N ALA A 40 -2.07 -8.40 -5.40
CA ALA A 40 -0.63 -8.64 -5.53
C ALA A 40 0.06 -7.55 -6.36
N MET A 41 -0.56 -7.07 -7.44
CA MET A 41 -0.03 -5.96 -8.23
C MET A 41 0.12 -4.69 -7.37
N GLY A 42 -0.88 -4.36 -6.56
CA GLY A 42 -0.82 -3.21 -5.64
C GLY A 42 0.27 -3.37 -4.57
N ARG A 43 0.41 -4.56 -3.99
CA ARG A 43 1.47 -4.87 -3.01
C ARG A 43 2.86 -4.86 -3.62
N LEU A 44 3.01 -5.39 -4.82
CA LEU A 44 4.27 -5.33 -5.57
C LEU A 44 4.67 -3.87 -5.83
N GLY A 45 3.71 -3.01 -6.21
CA GLY A 45 3.96 -1.58 -6.36
C GLY A 45 4.49 -0.92 -5.08
N LEU A 46 3.95 -1.27 -3.90
CA LEU A 46 4.44 -0.75 -2.61
C LEU A 46 5.85 -1.23 -2.28
N LEU A 47 6.15 -2.48 -2.59
CA LEU A 47 7.48 -3.07 -2.39
C LEU A 47 8.51 -2.40 -3.31
N LEU A 48 8.17 -2.22 -4.58
CA LEU A 48 9.01 -1.55 -5.57
C LEU A 48 9.16 -0.05 -5.32
N GLU A 49 8.16 0.63 -4.74
CA GLU A 49 8.31 2.01 -4.25
C GLU A 49 9.32 2.10 -3.09
N GLY A 50 9.67 0.98 -2.46
CA GLY A 50 10.56 0.89 -1.30
C GLY A 50 9.84 1.15 0.03
N ARG A 51 8.51 1.28 0.01
CA ARG A 51 7.71 1.60 1.21
C ARG A 51 7.69 0.46 2.21
N THR A 52 7.60 -0.78 1.74
CA THR A 52 7.61 -1.96 2.61
C THR A 52 8.95 -2.11 3.33
N ARG A 53 10.06 -1.86 2.62
CA ARG A 53 11.39 -1.79 3.24
C ARG A 53 11.47 -0.69 4.29
N ALA A 54 11.04 0.53 3.95
CA ALA A 54 11.02 1.65 4.89
C ALA A 54 10.19 1.32 6.15
N GLU A 55 9.05 0.64 5.99
CA GLU A 55 8.23 0.19 7.11
C GLU A 55 8.94 -0.83 8.02
N PHE A 56 9.65 -1.81 7.46
CA PHE A 56 10.41 -2.78 8.25
C PHE A 56 11.61 -2.16 8.97
N GLU A 57 12.26 -1.20 8.34
CA GLU A 57 13.44 -0.52 8.90
C GLU A 57 13.07 0.64 9.86
N GLY A 58 11.78 0.96 9.99
CA GLY A 58 11.31 2.09 10.81
C GLY A 58 11.57 3.47 10.19
N HIS A 59 11.88 3.52 8.90
CA HIS A 59 12.07 4.75 8.14
C HIS A 59 10.73 5.36 7.69
N SER A 60 10.74 6.66 7.41
CA SER A 60 9.57 7.31 6.85
C SER A 60 9.35 6.90 5.39
N ALA A 61 8.10 6.78 4.96
CA ALA A 61 7.78 6.49 3.55
C ALA A 61 8.30 7.55 2.56
N ALA A 62 8.66 8.74 3.04
CA ALA A 62 9.30 9.77 2.23
C ALA A 62 10.75 9.41 1.83
N GLN A 63 11.42 8.59 2.64
CA GLN A 63 12.78 8.09 2.45
C GLN A 63 12.81 6.73 1.71
N ALA A 64 11.67 6.24 1.25
CA ALA A 64 11.61 5.01 0.47
C ALA A 64 12.42 5.16 -0.83
N VAL A 65 13.36 4.23 -1.02
CA VAL A 65 14.19 4.12 -2.23
C VAL A 65 13.82 2.82 -2.93
N GLY A 66 13.42 2.92 -4.20
CA GLY A 66 13.03 1.78 -5.00
C GLY A 66 12.80 2.16 -6.47
N ASP A 67 12.35 1.19 -7.28
CA ASP A 67 12.07 1.38 -8.70
C ASP A 67 10.67 1.99 -8.90
N LEU A 68 10.65 3.33 -9.00
CA LEU A 68 9.41 4.07 -9.20
C LEU A 68 8.80 3.83 -10.59
N ALA A 69 9.60 3.54 -11.61
CA ALA A 69 9.10 3.30 -12.96
C ALA A 69 8.33 1.99 -12.99
N GLU A 70 8.90 0.93 -12.41
CA GLU A 70 8.21 -0.35 -12.33
C GLU A 70 7.00 -0.29 -11.38
N ALA A 71 7.11 0.43 -10.25
CA ALA A 71 5.99 0.63 -9.35
C ALA A 71 4.78 1.30 -10.04
N LEU A 72 5.02 2.32 -10.88
CA LEU A 72 3.98 2.99 -11.67
C LEU A 72 3.23 1.98 -12.57
N GLU A 73 3.95 1.11 -13.26
CA GLU A 73 3.33 0.11 -14.13
C GLU A 73 2.43 -0.86 -13.36
N TRP A 74 2.90 -1.35 -12.20
CA TRP A 74 2.13 -2.29 -11.40
C TRP A 74 0.92 -1.64 -10.74
N TYR A 75 1.05 -0.41 -10.26
CA TYR A 75 -0.09 0.36 -9.75
C TYR A 75 -1.11 0.65 -10.85
N GLU A 76 -0.68 0.97 -12.06
CA GLU A 76 -1.59 1.19 -13.19
C GLU A 76 -2.36 -0.08 -13.55
N LYS A 77 -1.68 -1.24 -13.63
CA LYS A 77 -2.32 -2.55 -13.84
C LYS A 77 -3.35 -2.85 -12.73
N ALA A 78 -2.98 -2.66 -11.47
CA ALA A 78 -3.86 -2.87 -10.33
C ALA A 78 -5.08 -1.93 -10.33
N ALA A 79 -4.87 -0.64 -10.60
CA ALA A 79 -5.92 0.38 -10.64
C ALA A 79 -6.91 0.12 -11.79
N LYS A 80 -6.41 -0.29 -12.96
CA LYS A 80 -7.24 -0.73 -14.11
C LYS A 80 -8.06 -1.96 -13.75
N ALA A 81 -7.49 -2.90 -13.00
CA ALA A 81 -8.19 -4.07 -12.46
C ALA A 81 -9.17 -3.76 -11.31
N GLY A 82 -9.30 -2.48 -10.90
CA GLY A 82 -10.30 -2.03 -9.93
C GLY A 82 -9.77 -1.90 -8.50
N HIS A 83 -8.48 -2.07 -8.25
CA HIS A 83 -7.90 -1.90 -6.93
C HIS A 83 -7.87 -0.43 -6.52
N SER A 84 -8.70 -0.06 -5.55
CA SER A 84 -8.87 1.33 -5.08
C SER A 84 -7.59 1.93 -4.50
N ASP A 85 -6.90 1.19 -3.62
CA ASP A 85 -5.68 1.72 -2.98
C ASP A 85 -4.53 1.89 -3.97
N ALA A 86 -4.40 0.98 -4.96
CA ALA A 86 -3.43 1.14 -6.02
C ALA A 86 -3.73 2.38 -6.88
N ALA A 87 -5.01 2.68 -7.15
CA ALA A 87 -5.38 3.93 -7.82
C ALA A 87 -5.01 5.16 -6.99
N PHE A 88 -5.17 5.11 -5.65
CA PHE A 88 -4.69 6.18 -4.77
C PHE A 88 -3.15 6.32 -4.83
N PHE A 89 -2.40 5.21 -4.73
CA PHE A 89 -0.93 5.24 -4.78
C PHE A 89 -0.39 5.69 -6.13
N LEU A 90 -1.06 5.35 -7.22
CA LEU A 90 -0.73 5.86 -8.55
C LEU A 90 -0.93 7.37 -8.64
N GLY A 91 -2.06 7.88 -8.16
CA GLY A 91 -2.29 9.32 -8.05
C GLY A 91 -1.22 10.01 -7.20
N ARG A 92 -0.82 9.36 -6.09
CA ARG A 92 0.25 9.84 -5.21
C ARG A 92 1.57 9.97 -5.92
N LEU A 93 2.03 8.93 -6.61
CA LEU A 93 3.29 8.98 -7.37
C LEU A 93 3.28 10.09 -8.42
N TYR A 94 2.21 10.21 -9.21
CA TYR A 94 2.10 11.30 -10.18
C TYR A 94 2.17 12.68 -9.52
N SER A 95 1.43 12.90 -8.42
CA SER A 95 1.39 14.22 -7.78
C SER A 95 2.64 14.58 -6.97
N GLU A 96 3.21 13.63 -6.23
CA GLU A 96 4.27 13.90 -5.24
C GLU A 96 5.68 13.66 -5.81
N LYS A 97 5.84 12.66 -6.68
CA LYS A 97 7.16 12.30 -7.22
C LYS A 97 7.38 12.92 -8.60
N LEU A 98 6.33 13.05 -9.41
CA LEU A 98 6.41 13.60 -10.76
C LEU A 98 5.85 15.02 -10.89
N GLY A 99 5.13 15.53 -9.90
CA GLY A 99 4.52 16.87 -9.93
C GLY A 99 3.40 17.02 -10.98
N ASP A 100 2.87 15.91 -11.50
CA ASP A 100 1.88 15.88 -12.58
C ASP A 100 0.47 15.67 -12.01
N TRP A 101 -0.15 16.76 -11.55
CA TRP A 101 -1.51 16.71 -11.01
C TRP A 101 -2.54 16.26 -12.07
N ALA A 102 -2.34 16.65 -13.33
CA ALA A 102 -3.26 16.30 -14.41
C ALA A 102 -3.36 14.78 -14.61
N LYS A 103 -2.24 14.06 -14.46
CA LYS A 103 -2.24 12.60 -14.44
C LYS A 103 -2.72 12.02 -13.11
N ALA A 104 -2.49 12.69 -11.99
CA ALA A 104 -2.88 12.19 -10.67
C ALA A 104 -4.40 12.23 -10.43
N GLU A 105 -5.06 13.31 -10.82
CA GLU A 105 -6.45 13.59 -10.47
C GLU A 105 -7.44 12.51 -10.93
N PRO A 106 -7.37 11.97 -12.17
CA PRO A 106 -8.26 10.89 -12.59
C PRO A 106 -8.17 9.65 -11.69
N TRP A 107 -6.96 9.30 -11.23
CA TRP A 107 -6.73 8.16 -10.35
C TRP A 107 -7.26 8.41 -8.95
N TYR A 108 -7.05 9.60 -8.40
CA TYR A 108 -7.67 9.98 -7.13
C TYR A 108 -9.19 9.98 -7.22
N ARG A 109 -9.79 10.49 -8.30
CA ARG A 109 -11.26 10.43 -8.50
C ARG A 109 -11.77 9.00 -8.53
N ARG A 110 -11.04 8.09 -9.17
CA ARG A 110 -11.39 6.66 -9.21
C ARG A 110 -11.32 6.04 -7.81
N ALA A 111 -10.23 6.26 -7.08
CA ALA A 111 -10.07 5.76 -5.71
C ALA A 111 -11.15 6.34 -4.75
N ALA A 112 -11.43 7.64 -4.85
CA ALA A 112 -12.45 8.33 -4.06
C ALA A 112 -13.86 7.77 -4.31
N ARG A 113 -14.22 7.50 -5.57
CA ARG A 113 -15.50 6.86 -5.92
C ARG A 113 -15.62 5.44 -5.36
N ALA A 114 -14.49 4.74 -5.24
CA ALA A 114 -14.41 3.43 -4.60
C ALA A 114 -14.34 3.49 -3.06
N GLY A 115 -14.50 4.67 -2.46
CA GLY A 115 -14.57 4.85 -1.00
C GLY A 115 -13.23 5.14 -0.31
N ASN A 116 -12.13 5.32 -1.04
CA ASN A 116 -10.85 5.69 -0.44
C ASN A 116 -10.91 7.14 0.09
N SER A 117 -10.88 7.30 1.42
CA SER A 117 -10.98 8.61 2.10
C SER A 117 -9.77 9.50 1.80
N ASP A 118 -8.58 8.93 1.69
CA ASP A 118 -7.36 9.68 1.44
C ASP A 118 -7.36 10.32 0.05
N ALA A 119 -7.91 9.61 -0.93
CA ALA A 119 -8.11 10.14 -2.27
C ALA A 119 -9.13 11.29 -2.27
N ARG A 120 -10.21 11.20 -1.48
CA ARG A 120 -11.17 12.31 -1.30
C ARG A 120 -10.51 13.53 -0.69
N ASP A 121 -9.73 13.32 0.37
CA ASP A 121 -9.02 14.40 1.06
C ASP A 121 -7.98 15.04 0.15
N ARG A 122 -7.25 14.24 -0.62
CA ARG A 122 -6.25 14.72 -1.57
C ARG A 122 -6.86 15.53 -2.70
N LEU A 123 -8.03 15.13 -3.21
CA LEU A 123 -8.81 15.91 -4.18
C LEU A 123 -9.32 17.22 -3.58
N ALA A 124 -9.81 17.19 -2.34
CA ALA A 124 -10.26 18.39 -1.64
C ALA A 124 -9.12 19.39 -1.40
N ALA A 125 -7.91 18.90 -1.15
CA ALA A 125 -6.71 19.72 -1.02
C ALA A 125 -6.27 20.34 -2.37
N GLY A 126 -6.50 19.64 -3.49
CA GLY A 126 -6.16 20.13 -4.83
C GLY A 126 -4.65 20.16 -5.14
N PRO A 127 -4.23 20.68 -6.31
CA PRO A 127 -2.84 20.59 -6.78
C PRO A 127 -1.81 21.16 -5.80
N HIS A 128 -2.14 22.29 -5.16
CA HIS A 128 -1.28 23.02 -4.23
C HIS A 128 -1.59 22.75 -2.75
N GLY A 129 -2.54 21.86 -2.47
CA GLY A 129 -2.94 21.55 -1.11
C GLY A 129 -1.86 20.80 -0.34
N PRO A 130 -1.77 21.01 0.98
CA PRO A 130 -0.81 20.28 1.79
C PRO A 130 -1.13 18.78 1.73
N VAL A 131 -0.12 17.98 1.38
CA VAL A 131 -0.20 16.53 1.49
C VAL A 131 -0.30 16.20 2.98
N ARG A 132 -1.47 15.74 3.44
CA ARG A 132 -1.59 15.20 4.79
C ARG A 132 -0.74 13.94 4.87
N ARG A 133 0.40 14.03 5.54
CA ARG A 133 1.18 12.85 5.94
C ARG A 133 0.27 12.02 6.83
N GLN A 134 -0.12 10.83 6.37
CA GLN A 134 -0.70 9.87 7.28
C GLN A 134 0.38 9.45 8.28
N PRO A 135 0.15 9.60 9.59
CA PRO A 135 0.84 8.76 10.55
C PRO A 135 0.35 7.33 10.29
N ASN A 136 1.23 6.52 9.71
CA ASN A 136 1.23 5.05 9.58
C ASN A 136 -0.11 4.35 9.92
N LEU A 137 -0.73 3.70 8.91
CA LEU A 137 -1.95 2.85 9.00
C LEU A 137 -1.89 1.68 10.01
N ARG A 138 -0.85 1.57 10.84
CA ARG A 138 -0.66 0.50 11.84
C ARG A 138 -0.98 0.90 13.29
N ALA A 139 -1.23 2.17 13.60
CA ALA A 139 -1.57 2.56 14.98
C ALA A 139 -2.96 2.08 15.44
N GLY A 140 -3.89 1.79 14.52
CA GLY A 140 -5.26 1.38 14.87
C GLY A 140 -5.41 -0.06 15.36
N TYR A 141 -4.59 -0.99 14.85
CA TYR A 141 -4.76 -2.42 15.16
C TYR A 141 -3.89 -2.92 16.33
N ALA A 142 -2.77 -2.27 16.62
CA ALA A 142 -1.92 -2.65 17.75
C ALA A 142 -2.54 -2.26 19.11
N VAL A 143 -3.21 -1.11 19.18
CA VAL A 143 -3.85 -0.64 20.43
C VAL A 143 -5.08 -1.47 20.78
N LEU A 144 -5.88 -1.86 19.77
CA LEU A 144 -7.06 -2.72 19.99
C LEU A 144 -6.68 -4.15 20.41
N ALA A 145 -5.58 -4.69 19.89
CA ALA A 145 -5.10 -6.01 20.30
C ALA A 145 -4.59 -6.03 21.76
N LEU A 146 -3.88 -4.98 22.18
CA LEU A 146 -3.41 -4.83 23.57
C LEU A 146 -4.55 -4.66 24.57
N LEU A 147 -5.60 -3.90 24.22
CA LEU A 147 -6.77 -3.73 25.08
C LEU A 147 -7.59 -5.03 25.23
N ALA A 148 -7.74 -5.82 24.16
CA ALA A 148 -8.47 -7.10 24.23
C ALA A 148 -7.77 -8.13 25.13
N VAL A 149 -6.44 -8.20 25.10
CA VAL A 149 -5.65 -9.09 25.98
C VAL A 149 -5.76 -8.67 27.44
N LEU A 150 -5.73 -7.37 27.73
CA LEU A 150 -5.88 -6.84 29.09
C LEU A 150 -7.26 -7.13 29.70
N VAL A 151 -8.34 -7.01 28.91
CA VAL A 151 -9.70 -7.31 29.40
C VAL A 151 -9.88 -8.81 29.67
N LEU A 152 -9.30 -9.69 28.85
CA LEU A 152 -9.36 -11.15 29.06
C LEU A 152 -8.62 -11.59 30.33
N VAL A 153 -7.45 -11.00 30.63
CA VAL A 153 -6.67 -11.33 31.85
C VAL A 153 -7.39 -10.85 33.11
N ALA A 154 -8.09 -9.71 33.05
CA ALA A 154 -8.85 -9.16 34.19
C ALA A 154 -10.16 -9.92 34.50
N LEU A 155 -10.66 -10.77 33.59
CA LEU A 155 -11.86 -11.59 33.79
C LEU A 155 -11.54 -13.01 34.32
N THR A 156 -10.26 -13.37 34.38
CA THR A 156 -9.79 -14.71 34.82
C THR A 156 -9.01 -14.68 36.14
N CYS A 157 -8.89 -13.52 36.80
CA CYS A 157 -8.34 -13.33 38.13
C CYS A 157 -9.41 -12.73 39.05
#